data_AF-A0A451ATU5-F1
#
_entry.id   AF-A0A451ATU5-F1
#
_cell.length_a   1.000
_cell.length_b   1.000
_cell.length_c   1.000
_cell.angle_alpha   90.00
_cell.angle_beta   90.00
_cell.angle_gamma   90.00
#
_symmetry.space_group_name_H-M   'P 1'
#
loop_
_entity.id
_entity.type
_entity.pdbx_description
1 polymer ?
#
loop_
_entity_poly.entity_id
_entity_poly.type
_entity_poly.pdbx_seq_one_letter_code
_entity_poly.pdbx_strand_id
1 'polypeptide(L)'
;MDKIESTPSEPETDEPQTLEEQIEHFAFLQFTDDQISKITQMDVESLIETYGEIVDKGRLLGEAKLREAAMTLALQGRSPAQSQMFKLNVHAKKTARRRYSEL
;
A
#
# COMPACT_ATOMS: atom_id res chain seq x y z
N MET A 1 7.50 43.15 -26.97
CA MET A 1 8.00 42.05 -26.12
C MET A 1 6.92 41.81 -25.08
N ASP A 2 5.99 40.92 -25.40
CA ASP A 2 4.88 40.62 -24.50
C ASP A 2 5.37 39.65 -23.43
N LYS A 3 5.26 40.08 -22.17
CA LYS A 3 5.55 39.28 -21.00
C LYS A 3 4.42 38.28 -20.84
N ILE A 4 4.69 37.00 -21.11
CA ILE A 4 3.79 35.91 -20.74
C ILE A 4 3.93 35.76 -19.23
N GLU A 5 2.97 36.32 -18.51
CA GLU A 5 2.80 36.11 -17.08
C GLU A 5 2.48 34.61 -16.90
N SER A 6 3.48 33.85 -16.46
CA SER A 6 3.31 32.44 -16.13
C SER A 6 2.56 32.40 -14.81
N THR A 7 1.27 32.12 -14.86
CA THR A 7 0.50 31.74 -13.67
C THR A 7 1.19 30.53 -13.03
N PRO A 8 1.39 30.53 -11.70
CA PRO A 8 1.87 29.35 -11.02
C PRO A 8 0.80 28.27 -11.16
N SER A 9 1.15 27.16 -11.81
CA SER A 9 0.33 25.95 -11.80
C SER A 9 0.07 25.55 -10.35
N GLU A 10 -1.19 25.46 -9.95
CA GLU A 10 -1.58 24.91 -8.66
C GLU A 10 -0.95 23.52 -8.50
N PRO A 11 -0.46 23.16 -7.31
CA PRO A 11 -0.01 21.80 -7.07
C PRO A 11 -1.20 20.87 -7.26
N GLU A 12 -1.10 19.91 -8.19
CA GLU A 12 -2.02 18.79 -8.28
C GLU A 12 -2.00 18.08 -6.92
N THR A 13 -3.00 18.34 -6.07
CA THR A 13 -3.21 17.58 -4.85
C THR A 13 -3.80 16.23 -5.25
N ASP A 14 -3.09 15.14 -4.93
CA ASP A 14 -3.58 13.74 -4.96
C ASP A 14 -4.71 13.51 -3.91
N GLU A 15 -5.55 14.53 -3.68
CA GLU A 15 -6.69 14.43 -2.79
C GLU A 15 -7.81 13.65 -3.49
N PRO A 16 -8.43 12.67 -2.83
CA PRO A 16 -9.50 11.86 -3.41
C PRO A 16 -10.70 12.75 -3.79
N GLN A 17 -11.06 12.75 -5.07
CA GLN A 17 -12.01 13.71 -5.65
C GLN A 17 -13.44 13.16 -5.69
N THR A 18 -13.58 11.84 -5.75
CA THR A 18 -14.88 11.15 -5.75
C THR A 18 -15.18 10.50 -4.40
N LEU A 19 -16.46 10.22 -4.12
CA LEU A 19 -16.87 9.53 -2.89
C LEU A 19 -16.26 8.13 -2.83
N GLU A 20 -16.20 7.44 -3.96
CA GLU A 20 -15.58 6.13 -4.12
C GLU A 20 -14.09 6.17 -3.75
N GLU A 21 -13.34 7.14 -4.26
CA GLU A 21 -11.92 7.33 -3.93
C GLU A 21 -11.72 7.69 -2.46
N GLN A 22 -12.62 8.48 -1.88
CA GLN A 22 -12.57 8.82 -0.46
C GLN A 22 -12.80 7.58 0.41
N ILE A 23 -13.82 6.77 0.09
CA ILE A 23 -14.11 5.51 0.79
C ILE A 23 -12.93 4.55 0.66
N GLU A 24 -12.38 4.36 -0.54
CA GLU A 24 -11.20 3.52 -0.77
C GLU A 24 -10.01 4.03 0.07
N HIS A 25 -9.79 5.34 0.09
CA HIS A 25 -8.71 5.96 0.84
C HIS A 25 -8.87 5.77 2.35
N PHE A 26 -10.07 5.95 2.92
CA PHE A 26 -10.30 5.71 4.34
C PHE A 26 -10.14 4.24 4.71
N ALA A 27 -10.63 3.32 3.86
CA ALA A 27 -10.44 1.90 4.05
C ALA A 27 -8.95 1.50 3.96
N PHE A 28 -8.20 2.11 3.03
CA PHE A 28 -6.74 1.98 2.94
C PHE A 28 -6.04 2.41 4.23
N LEU A 29 -6.49 3.51 4.83
CA LEU A 29 -6.03 4.00 6.14
C LEU A 29 -6.53 3.16 7.33
N GLN A 30 -7.19 2.03 7.09
CA GLN A 30 -7.67 1.08 8.10
C GLN A 30 -8.80 1.62 8.99
N PHE A 31 -9.62 2.53 8.47
CA PHE A 31 -10.83 2.96 9.18
C PHE A 31 -11.86 1.83 9.17
N THR A 32 -12.64 1.75 10.26
CA THR A 32 -13.76 0.80 10.39
C THR A 32 -14.97 1.27 9.57
N ASP A 33 -15.87 0.35 9.25
CA ASP A 33 -17.07 0.67 8.44
C ASP A 33 -17.94 1.73 9.13
N ASP A 34 -18.04 1.67 10.47
CA ASP A 34 -18.74 2.67 11.30
C ASP A 34 -18.07 4.06 11.23
N GLN A 35 -16.74 4.12 11.20
CA GLN A 35 -16.02 5.39 11.06
C GLN A 35 -16.19 5.97 9.65
N ILE A 36 -16.08 5.14 8.62
CA ILE A 36 -16.27 5.57 7.22
C ILE A 36 -17.71 6.08 7.05
N SER A 37 -18.70 5.32 7.53
CA SER A 37 -20.12 5.69 7.56
C SER A 37 -20.34 7.07 8.19
N LYS A 38 -19.73 7.34 9.36
CA LYS A 38 -19.85 8.65 10.03
C LYS A 38 -19.24 9.79 9.24
N ILE A 39 -18.11 9.56 8.57
CA ILE A 39 -17.41 10.59 7.79
C ILE A 39 -18.16 10.89 6.50
N THR A 40 -18.62 9.86 5.80
CA THR A 40 -19.36 9.99 4.53
C THR A 40 -20.84 10.30 4.73
N GLN A 41 -21.31 10.30 5.99
CA GLN A 41 -22.71 10.52 6.37
C GLN A 41 -23.66 9.49 5.73
N MET A 42 -23.16 8.27 5.52
CA MET A 42 -23.93 7.14 5.02
C MET A 42 -24.31 6.19 6.16
N ASP A 43 -25.41 5.47 6.03
CA ASP A 43 -25.65 4.32 6.90
C ASP A 43 -24.67 3.18 6.60
N VAL A 44 -24.30 2.41 7.63
CA VAL A 44 -23.33 1.31 7.50
C VAL A 44 -23.84 0.23 6.54
N GLU A 45 -25.14 -0.09 6.57
CA GLU A 45 -25.73 -1.11 5.68
C GLU A 45 -25.62 -0.65 4.22
N SER A 46 -25.98 0.61 3.95
CA SER A 46 -25.87 1.19 2.61
C SER A 46 -24.42 1.29 2.11
N LEU A 47 -23.48 1.63 3.01
CA LEU A 47 -22.05 1.64 2.70
C LEU A 47 -21.57 0.25 2.24
N ILE A 48 -21.96 -0.81 2.96
CA ILE A 48 -21.56 -2.18 2.63
C ILE A 48 -22.23 -2.64 1.33
N GLU A 49 -23.52 -2.39 1.16
CA GLU A 49 -24.26 -2.81 -0.04
C GLU A 49 -23.77 -2.12 -1.31
N THR A 50 -23.42 -0.83 -1.22
CA THR A 50 -23.06 -0.03 -2.40
C THR A 50 -21.56 -0.04 -2.67
N TYR A 51 -20.74 -0.05 -1.61
CA TYR A 51 -19.30 0.19 -1.69
C TYR A 51 -18.46 -0.89 -1.01
N GLY A 52 -19.05 -2.03 -0.62
CA GLY A 52 -18.34 -3.12 0.05
C GLY A 52 -17.08 -3.59 -0.70
N GLU A 53 -17.16 -3.74 -2.03
CA GLU A 53 -15.99 -4.10 -2.85
C GLU A 53 -14.87 -3.05 -2.80
N ILE A 54 -15.24 -1.77 -2.73
CA ILE A 54 -14.28 -0.65 -2.65
C ILE A 54 -13.62 -0.61 -1.27
N VAL A 55 -14.41 -0.82 -0.21
CA VAL A 55 -13.90 -0.92 1.17
C VAL A 55 -12.92 -2.09 1.29
N ASP A 56 -13.28 -3.27 0.76
CA ASP A 56 -12.41 -4.45 0.81
C ASP A 56 -11.12 -4.24 0.02
N LYS A 57 -11.22 -3.65 -1.18
CA LYS A 57 -10.05 -3.27 -1.98
C LYS A 57 -9.12 -2.33 -1.22
N GLY A 58 -9.66 -1.26 -0.64
CA GLY A 58 -8.89 -0.31 0.17
C GLY A 58 -8.17 -1.00 1.33
N ARG A 59 -8.88 -1.85 2.09
CA ARG A 59 -8.31 -2.62 3.21
C ARG A 59 -7.16 -3.51 2.77
N LEU A 60 -7.35 -4.30 1.70
CA LEU A 60 -6.32 -5.20 1.18
C LEU A 60 -5.06 -4.44 0.75
N LEU A 61 -5.22 -3.27 0.12
CA LEU A 61 -4.10 -2.41 -0.26
C LEU A 61 -3.37 -1.86 0.98
N GLY A 62 -4.10 -1.44 2.01
CA GLY A 62 -3.55 -0.96 3.27
C GLY A 62 -2.73 -2.05 3.98
N GLU A 63 -3.29 -3.26 4.09
CA GLU A 63 -2.60 -4.41 4.68
C GLU A 63 -1.34 -4.80 3.91
N ALA A 64 -1.40 -4.78 2.57
CA ALA A 64 -0.24 -5.08 1.73
C ALA A 64 0.90 -4.09 1.98
N LYS A 65 0.61 -2.78 2.04
CA LYS A 65 1.62 -1.75 2.33
C LYS A 65 2.16 -1.85 3.76
N LEU A 66 1.31 -2.14 4.75
CA LEU A 66 1.77 -2.37 6.12
C LEU A 66 2.71 -3.58 6.20
N ARG A 67 2.39 -4.66 5.48
CA ARG A 67 3.25 -5.85 5.39
C ARG A 67 4.58 -5.55 4.71
N GLU A 68 4.57 -4.77 3.63
CA GLU A 68 5.79 -4.34 2.93
C GLU A 68 6.68 -3.47 3.84
N ALA A 69 6.08 -2.51 4.56
CA ALA A 69 6.79 -1.67 5.51
C ALA A 69 7.40 -2.50 6.64
N ALA A 70 6.65 -3.44 7.22
CA ALA A 70 7.14 -4.35 8.25
C ALA A 70 8.30 -5.23 7.76
N MET A 71 8.21 -5.76 6.53
CA MET A 71 9.28 -6.53 5.91
C MET A 71 10.54 -5.66 5.69
N THR A 72 10.36 -4.43 5.24
CA THR A 72 11.45 -3.47 5.03
C THR A 72 12.14 -3.13 6.35
N LEU A 73 11.37 -2.89 7.41
CA LEU A 73 11.90 -2.59 8.74
C LEU A 73 12.64 -3.81 9.33
N ALA A 74 12.13 -5.03 9.10
CA ALA A 74 12.83 -6.27 9.47
C ALA A 74 14.13 -6.48 8.66
N LEU A 75 14.19 -6.03 7.41
CA LEU A 75 15.40 -6.06 6.59
C LEU A 75 16.40 -4.98 7.01
N GLN A 76 15.95 -3.79 7.41
CA GLN A 76 16.78 -2.71 7.92
C GLN A 76 17.32 -3.00 9.33
N GLY A 77 16.53 -3.70 10.16
CA GLY A 77 16.96 -4.23 11.46
C GLY A 77 18.01 -5.35 11.36
N ARG A 78 18.27 -5.86 10.14
CA ARG A 78 19.41 -6.73 9.87
C ARG A 78 20.59 -5.87 9.45
N SER A 79 21.68 -5.93 10.22
CA SER A 79 22.93 -5.27 9.83
C SER A 79 23.34 -5.67 8.40
N PRO A 80 24.10 -4.84 7.66
CA PRO A 80 24.59 -5.18 6.33
C PRO A 80 25.23 -6.57 6.26
N ALA A 81 25.89 -7.01 7.33
CA ALA A 81 26.45 -8.35 7.47
C ALA A 81 25.39 -9.46 7.54
N GLN A 82 24.28 -9.26 8.27
CA GLN A 82 23.18 -10.23 8.35
C GLN A 82 22.40 -10.34 7.03
N SER A 83 22.22 -9.23 6.32
CA SER A 83 21.63 -9.23 4.98
C SER A 83 22.53 -9.91 3.94
N GLN A 84 23.85 -9.74 4.02
CA GLN A 84 24.80 -10.50 3.20
C GLN A 84 24.78 -11.99 3.54
N MET A 85 24.74 -12.36 4.83
CA MET A 85 24.62 -13.77 5.26
C MET A 85 23.32 -14.43 4.78
N PHE A 86 22.20 -13.71 4.79
CA PHE A 86 20.94 -14.23 4.24
C PHE A 86 21.03 -14.43 2.73
N LYS A 87 21.57 -13.47 1.98
CA LYS A 87 21.80 -13.61 0.52
C LYS A 87 22.72 -14.79 0.20
N LEU A 88 23.81 -14.96 0.96
CA LEU A 88 24.73 -16.09 0.82
C LEU A 88 24.03 -17.44 1.12
N ASN A 89 23.20 -17.50 2.17
CA ASN A 89 22.43 -18.69 2.51
C ASN A 89 21.38 -19.05 1.44
N VAL A 90 20.69 -18.07 0.88
CA VAL A 90 19.72 -18.28 -0.21
C VAL A 90 20.45 -18.77 -1.48
N HIS A 91 21.59 -18.17 -1.81
CA HIS A 91 22.40 -18.60 -2.95
C HIS A 91 22.94 -20.03 -2.76
N ALA A 92 23.51 -20.35 -1.59
CA ALA A 92 24.03 -21.68 -1.27
C ALA A 92 22.94 -22.76 -1.37
N LYS A 93 21.73 -22.50 -0.86
CA LYS A 93 20.59 -23.44 -1.00
C LYS A 93 20.18 -23.64 -2.46
N LYS A 94 20.20 -22.58 -3.28
CA LYS A 94 19.88 -22.65 -4.71
C LYS A 94 20.95 -23.43 -5.49
N THR A 95 22.23 -23.22 -5.19
CA THR A 95 23.34 -23.96 -5.80
C THR A 95 23.34 -25.43 -5.39
N ALA A 96 23.06 -25.74 -4.12
CA ALA A 96 22.93 -27.12 -3.66
C ALA A 96 21.79 -27.85 -4.41
N ARG A 97 20.62 -27.23 -4.55
CA ARG A 97 19.49 -27.81 -5.30
C ARG A 97 19.81 -28.07 -6.78
N ARG A 98 20.58 -27.18 -7.44
CA ARG A 98 21.01 -27.40 -8.83
C ARG A 98 21.93 -28.61 -9.00
N ARG A 99 22.85 -28.84 -8.05
CA ARG A 99 23.72 -30.02 -8.08
C ARG A 99 22.95 -31.33 -7.86
N TYR A 100 21.87 -31.29 -7.08
CA TYR A 100 21.00 -32.46 -6.88
C TYR A 100 20.05 -32.74 -8.07
N SER A 101 19.83 -31.79 -8.98
CA SER A 101 19.03 -32.00 -10.19
C SER A 101 19.87 -32.40 -11.42
N GLU A 102 21.19 -32.41 -11.29
CA GLU A 102 22.17 -32.79 -12.33
C GLU A 102 22.84 -34.16 -12.04
N LEU A 103 22.38 -34.86 -10.99
CA LEU A 103 22.70 -36.25 -10.64
C LEU A 103 21.49 -37.14 -10.95
#